data_AF-A0A3D8ITF9-F1
#
_entry.id   AF-A0A3D8ITF9-F1
#
_cell.length_a   1.000
_cell.length_b   1.000
_cell.length_c   1.000
_cell.angle_alpha   90.00
_cell.angle_beta   90.00
_cell.angle_gamma   90.00
#
_symmetry.space_group_name_H-M   'P 1'
#
loop_
_entity.id
_entity.type
_entity.pdbx_description
1 polymer ?
#
loop_
_entity_poly.entity_id
_entity_poly.type
_entity_poly.pdbx_seq_one_letter_code
_entity_poly.pdbx_strand_id
1 'polypeptide(L)' 'MKKIAILVALISIPSIMLGNCDALMQKYNAPDPASKTMNQISRWVSSKVEDSNDAKTLESCMIARAADNPNKEQVAGK' A
#
# COMPACT_ATOMS: atom_id res chain seq x y z
N MET A 1 5.62 -36.85 -26.48
CA MET A 1 6.05 -36.61 -25.09
C MET A 1 6.79 -35.27 -25.01
N LYS A 2 6.65 -34.56 -23.88
CA LYS A 2 7.14 -33.20 -23.54
C LYS A 2 6.25 -32.09 -24.10
N LYS A 3 5.26 -31.54 -23.36
CA LYS A 3 5.34 -30.78 -22.08
C LYS A 3 6.45 -29.73 -22.21
N ILE A 4 6.14 -28.44 -22.34
CA ILE A 4 6.05 -27.44 -21.25
C ILE A 4 5.27 -26.24 -21.83
N ALA A 5 3.99 -26.10 -21.51
CA ALA A 5 3.47 -25.12 -20.55
C ALA A 5 3.88 -23.66 -20.84
N ILE A 6 3.17 -23.04 -21.79
CA ILE A 6 3.07 -21.58 -21.91
C ILE A 6 2.11 -21.13 -20.81
N LEU A 7 2.63 -20.56 -19.73
CA LEU A 7 1.85 -19.85 -18.71
C LEU A 7 2.71 -18.71 -18.17
N VAL A 8 2.94 -17.71 -19.03
CA VAL A 8 3.41 -16.39 -18.61
C VAL A 8 2.20 -15.68 -18.00
N ALA A 9 1.88 -16.03 -16.76
CA ALA A 9 1.05 -15.21 -15.89
C ALA A 9 1.98 -14.33 -15.07
N LEU A 10 2.70 -13.40 -15.73
CA LEU A 10 3.30 -12.29 -15.00
C LEU A 10 2.19 -11.29 -14.72
N ILE A 11 1.79 -11.33 -13.46
CA ILE A 11 0.92 -10.41 -12.74
C ILE A 11 1.25 -8.98 -13.21
N SER A 12 0.44 -8.44 -14.11
CA SER A 12 0.39 -7.02 -14.41
C SER A 12 -0.30 -6.34 -13.23
N ILE A 13 0.42 -6.21 -12.12
CA ILE A 13 0.05 -5.25 -11.07
C ILE A 13 -0.02 -3.90 -11.79
N PRO A 14 -1.17 -3.22 -11.83
CA PRO A 14 -1.28 -1.95 -12.53
C PRO A 14 -0.31 -0.97 -11.89
N SER A 15 0.82 -0.69 -12.54
CA SER A 15 1.86 0.24 -12.08
C SER A 15 1.35 1.68 -11.95
N ILE A 16 0.10 1.92 -12.36
CA ILE A 16 -0.62 3.19 -12.31
C ILE A 16 -0.95 3.64 -10.88
N MET A 17 -0.90 2.75 -9.88
CA MET A 17 -1.17 3.12 -8.48
C MET A 17 0.05 3.61 -7.70
N LEU A 18 1.28 3.36 -8.18
CA LEU A 18 2.50 3.78 -7.48
C LEU A 18 2.77 5.28 -7.64
N GLY A 19 2.56 5.84 -8.84
CA GLY A 19 2.75 7.27 -9.10
C GLY A 19 1.80 8.18 -8.34
N ASN A 20 0.62 7.67 -7.97
CA ASN A 20 -0.35 8.41 -7.17
C ASN A 20 -0.09 8.30 -5.65
N CYS A 21 0.66 7.30 -5.21
CA CYS A 21 0.88 7.08 -3.77
C CYS A 21 1.79 8.15 -3.16
N ASP A 22 2.96 8.42 -3.76
CA ASP A 22 3.89 9.45 -3.25
C ASP A 22 3.26 10.85 -3.32
N ALA A 23 2.55 11.14 -4.41
CA ALA A 23 1.83 12.40 -4.57
C ALA A 23 0.75 12.59 -3.50
N LEU A 24 -0.06 11.57 -3.22
CA LEU A 24 -1.09 11.62 -2.17
C LEU A 24 -0.47 11.64 -0.77
N MET A 25 0.58 10.87 -0.52
CA MET A 25 1.31 10.89 0.75
C MET A 25 1.88 12.28 1.02
N GLN A 26 2.45 12.95 0.01
CA GLN A 26 2.93 14.33 0.14
C GLN A 26 1.77 15.31 0.32
N LYS A 27 0.71 15.20 -0.48
CA LYS A 27 -0.49 16.07 -0.41
C LYS A 27 -1.10 16.09 0.99
N TYR A 28 -1.20 14.94 1.63
CA TYR A 28 -1.84 14.79 2.95
C TYR A 28 -0.85 14.74 4.12
N ASN A 29 0.46 14.92 3.88
CA ASN A 29 1.51 14.73 4.88
C ASN A 29 1.35 13.40 5.64
N ALA A 30 1.21 12.31 4.87
CA ALA A 30 0.98 10.99 5.42
C ALA A 30 2.19 10.48 6.21
N PRO A 31 1.96 9.76 7.33
CA PRO A 31 3.03 9.13 8.08
C PRO A 31 3.68 8.02 7.26
N ASP A 32 4.91 7.66 7.62
CA ASP A 32 5.58 6.48 7.07
C ASP A 32 4.72 5.21 7.31
N PRO A 33 4.21 4.55 6.25
CA PRO A 33 3.38 3.36 6.38
C PRO A 33 4.10 2.20 7.05
N ALA A 34 5.42 2.11 6.90
CA ALA A 34 6.24 1.05 7.52
C ALA A 34 6.21 1.12 9.06
N SER A 35 5.89 2.30 9.62
CA SER A 35 5.80 2.54 11.07
C SER A 35 4.39 2.34 11.67
N LYS A 36 3.40 1.94 10.86
CA LYS A 36 1.99 1.88 11.26
C LYS A 36 1.41 0.48 11.05
N THR A 37 0.48 0.11 11.93
CA THR A 37 -0.39 -1.05 11.69
C THR A 37 -1.48 -0.70 10.68
N MET A 38 -2.07 -1.71 10.04
CA MET A 38 -3.18 -1.51 9.08
C MET A 38 -4.34 -0.73 9.69
N ASN A 39 -4.70 -1.03 10.95
CA ASN A 39 -5.75 -0.29 11.66
C ASN A 39 -5.38 1.18 11.91
N GLN A 40 -4.11 1.48 12.17
CA GLN A 40 -3.64 2.87 12.34
C GLN A 40 -3.65 3.62 11.01
N ILE A 41 -3.33 2.95 9.90
CA ILE A 41 -3.42 3.50 8.55
C ILE A 41 -4.88 3.86 8.23
N SER A 42 -5.82 2.91 8.34
CA SER A 42 -7.24 3.15 8.08
C SER A 42 -7.79 4.30 8.92
N ARG A 43 -7.54 4.29 10.24
CA ARG A 43 -7.98 5.36 11.15
C ARG A 43 -7.42 6.72 10.76
N TRP A 44 -6.13 6.79 10.42
CA TRP A 44 -5.50 8.04 10.05
C TRP A 44 -6.11 8.58 8.74
N VAL A 45 -6.23 7.74 7.70
CA VAL A 45 -6.81 8.14 6.41
C VAL A 45 -8.23 8.66 6.59
N SER A 46 -9.10 7.92 7.28
CA SER A 46 -10.48 8.36 7.54
C SER A 46 -10.58 9.67 8.34
N SER A 47 -9.55 10.02 9.11
CA SER A 47 -9.51 11.24 9.92
C SER A 47 -8.87 12.45 9.24
N LYS A 48 -8.10 12.24 8.16
CA LYS A 48 -7.27 13.28 7.52
C LYS A 48 -7.58 13.51 6.05
N VAL A 49 -8.26 12.58 5.39
CA VAL A 49 -8.56 12.65 3.96
C VAL A 49 -10.07 12.72 3.77
N GLU A 50 -10.56 13.90 3.39
CA GLU A 50 -11.99 14.14 3.17
C GLU A 50 -12.47 13.68 1.79
N ASP A 51 -11.59 13.75 0.79
CA ASP A 51 -11.91 13.26 -0.55
C ASP A 51 -11.90 11.71 -0.56
N SER A 52 -13.04 11.13 -0.92
CA SER A 52 -13.25 9.69 -0.84
C SER A 52 -12.42 8.89 -1.85
N ASN A 53 -12.06 9.47 -3.00
CA ASN A 53 -11.23 8.82 -3.99
C ASN A 53 -9.76 8.80 -3.56
N ASP A 54 -9.28 9.93 -3.03
CA ASP A 54 -7.96 10.03 -2.44
C ASP A 54 -7.82 9.13 -1.23
N ALA A 55 -8.83 9.08 -0.35
CA ALA A 55 -8.82 8.23 0.84
C ALA A 55 -8.66 6.76 0.45
N LYS A 56 -9.48 6.26 -0.49
CA LYS A 56 -9.41 4.88 -0.96
C LYS A 56 -8.06 4.55 -1.59
N THR A 57 -7.54 5.47 -2.40
CA THR A 57 -6.27 5.27 -3.12
C THR A 57 -5.09 5.29 -2.17
N LEU A 58 -5.06 6.25 -1.24
CA LEU A 58 -4.00 6.42 -0.26
C LEU A 58 -3.99 5.26 0.76
N GLU A 59 -5.15 4.85 1.27
CA GLU A 59 -5.25 3.71 2.19
C GLU A 59 -4.71 2.43 1.54
N SER A 60 -5.16 2.13 0.33
CA SER A 60 -4.72 0.92 -0.40
C SER A 60 -3.20 0.93 -0.62
N CYS A 61 -2.62 2.08 -0.97
CA CYS A 61 -1.19 2.17 -1.25
C CYS A 61 -0.34 2.16 0.03
N MET A 62 -0.79 2.80 1.12
CA MET A 62 -0.13 2.74 2.42
C MET A 62 -0.14 1.32 2.98
N ILE A 63 -1.25 0.59 2.84
CA ILE A 63 -1.34 -0.83 3.23
C ILE A 63 -0.36 -1.68 2.43
N ALA A 64 -0.27 -1.49 1.10
CA ALA A 64 0.69 -2.21 0.26
C ALA A 64 2.14 -1.97 0.71
N ARG A 65 2.52 -0.70 0.94
CA ARG A 65 3.86 -0.34 1.43
C ARG A 65 4.16 -0.87 2.83
N ALA A 66 3.18 -0.85 3.72
CA ALA A 66 3.31 -1.45 5.04
C ALA A 66 3.39 -2.99 4.97
N ALA A 67 2.77 -3.60 3.96
CA ALA A 67 2.80 -5.04 3.76
C ALA A 67 4.18 -5.56 3.30
N ASP A 68 4.87 -4.77 2.48
CA ASP A 68 6.22 -5.03 1.95
C ASP A 68 7.35 -4.67 2.95
N ASN A 69 7.02 -4.23 4.17
CA ASN A 69 8.04 -3.91 5.18
C ASN A 69 8.69 -5.20 5.74
N PRO A 70 10.00 -5.43 5.49
CA PRO A 70 10.72 -6.61 6.00
C PRO A 70 10.84 -6.63 7.53
N ASN A 71 10.61 -5.51 8.21
CA ASN A 71 10.67 -5.39 9.67
C ASN A 71 9.34 -5.69 10.37
N LYS A 72 8.33 -6.23 9.65
CA LYS A 72 6.99 -6.52 10.18
C LYS A 72 6.97 -7.29 11.51
N GLU A 73 7.90 -8.22 11.69
CA GLU A 73 8.02 -9.00 12.93
C GLU A 73 8.55 -8.18 14.11
N GLN A 74 9.36 -7.14 13.85
CA GLN A 74 9.94 -6.29 14.91
C GLN A 74 8.98 -5.19 15.38
N VAL A 75 8.08 -4.70 14.53
CA VAL A 75 7.09 -3.66 14.90
C VAL A 75 5.84 -4.24 15.55
N ALA A 76 5.50 -5.50 15.28
CA ALA A 76 4.34 -6.18 15.86
C ALA A 76 4.56 -6.69 17.30
N GLY A 77 5.76 -6.51 17.87
CA GLY A 77 6.20 -7.13 19.12
C GLY A 77 6.84 -6.20 20.14
N LYS A 78 6.34 -4.96 20.30
CA LYS A 78 6.63 -4.11 21.46
C LYS A 78 5.37 -3.72 22.20
#